data_AF-K3YWH3-F1
#
_entry.id   AF-K3YWH3-F1
#
_cell.length_a   1.000
_cell.length_b   1.000
_cell.length_c   1.000
_cell.angle_alpha   90.00
_cell.angle_beta   90.00
_cell.angle_gamma   90.00
#
_symmetry.space_group_name_H-M   'P 1'
#
loop_
_entity.id
_entity.type
_entity.pdbx_description
1 polymer ?
#
loop_
_entity_poly.entity_id
_entity_poly.type
_entity_poly.pdbx_seq_one_letter_code
_entity_poly.pdbx_strand_id
1 'polypeptide(L)'
;MSGEEEENAAELKISEEFLKAKCLMNCEVAIILEHKYEQIQQHASESDPSSQVSQVFEKSLQYVKNFSRYKNPDAVRQVRETLSRYGLAEFELCTLGNLCPDTSGEATVLVPSLKSGGRFVGDAGNEKIEKMLNDLSLIKKFE
;
A
#
# COMPACT_ATOMS: atom_id res chain seq x y z
N MET A 1 1.91 6.55 35.36
CA MET A 1 2.66 6.44 34.10
C MET A 1 2.16 5.16 33.45
N SER A 2 1.13 5.23 32.63
CA SER A 2 0.72 4.09 31.80
C SER A 2 1.88 3.82 30.85
N GLY A 3 2.53 2.66 30.99
CA GLY A 3 3.51 2.20 30.01
C GLY A 3 2.74 1.89 28.73
N GLU A 4 2.65 2.86 27.83
CA GLU A 4 2.28 2.57 26.45
C GLU A 4 3.39 1.67 25.91
N GLU A 5 3.04 0.42 25.58
CA GLU A 5 3.96 -0.47 24.90
C GLU A 5 4.44 0.22 23.61
N GLU A 6 5.75 0.24 23.39
CA GLU A 6 6.33 0.91 22.23
C GLU A 6 5.85 0.24 20.94
N GLU A 7 5.17 1.01 20.08
CA GLU A 7 4.68 0.52 18.79
C GLU A 7 5.85 0.19 17.86
N ASN A 8 5.79 -0.96 17.21
CA ASN A 8 6.79 -1.44 16.25
C ASN A 8 6.12 -2.14 15.06
N ALA A 9 6.04 -1.43 13.93
CA ALA A 9 5.46 -1.95 12.69
C ALA A 9 6.22 -3.16 12.11
N ALA A 10 7.53 -3.27 12.35
CA ALA A 10 8.33 -4.42 11.90
C ALA A 10 7.92 -5.72 12.62
N GLU A 11 7.26 -5.61 13.78
CA GLU A 11 6.74 -6.72 14.57
C GLU A 11 5.21 -6.80 14.54
N LEU A 12 4.53 -5.98 13.73
CA LEU A 12 3.06 -5.78 13.77
C LEU A 12 2.53 -5.39 15.15
N LYS A 13 3.37 -4.78 15.99
CA LYS A 13 2.97 -4.19 17.27
C LYS A 13 2.46 -2.77 17.01
N ILE A 14 1.25 -2.67 16.50
CA ILE A 14 0.54 -1.40 16.33
C ILE A 14 -0.79 -1.48 17.06
N SER A 15 -1.42 -0.35 17.36
CA SER A 15 -2.70 -0.34 18.05
C SER A 15 -3.74 -1.27 17.39
N GLU A 16 -4.61 -1.87 18.22
CA GLU A 16 -5.63 -2.81 17.75
C GLU A 16 -6.58 -2.18 16.71
N GLU A 17 -6.81 -0.86 16.81
CA GLU A 17 -7.57 -0.09 15.82
C GLU A 17 -6.93 -0.18 14.43
N PHE A 18 -5.61 0.02 14.34
CA PHE A 18 -4.89 -0.06 13.07
C PHE A 18 -4.69 -1.49 12.57
N LEU A 19 -4.63 -2.49 13.45
CA LEU A 19 -4.64 -3.90 13.03
C LEU A 19 -5.95 -4.32 12.37
N LYS A 20 -7.08 -3.72 12.79
CA LYS A 20 -8.41 -4.00 12.22
C LYS A 20 -8.74 -3.12 11.01
N ALA A 21 -8.07 -1.98 10.87
CA ALA A 21 -8.29 -1.04 9.77
C ALA A 21 -7.84 -1.64 8.43
N LYS A 22 -8.57 -1.28 7.37
CA LYS A 22 -8.11 -1.52 5.99
C LYS A 22 -7.07 -0.47 5.62
N CYS A 23 -5.93 -0.93 5.12
CA CYS A 23 -4.88 -0.03 4.64
C CYS A 23 -5.10 0.27 3.15
N LEU A 24 -4.67 1.43 2.67
CA LEU A 24 -4.68 1.80 1.25
C LEU A 24 -3.25 1.85 0.70
N MET A 25 -3.06 1.32 -0.50
CA MET A 25 -1.83 1.46 -1.27
C MET A 25 -1.77 2.87 -1.89
N ASN A 26 -0.58 3.36 -2.20
CA ASN A 26 -0.39 4.68 -2.82
C ASN A 26 -1.22 4.82 -4.10
N CYS A 27 -1.29 3.77 -4.91
CA CYS A 27 -2.07 3.76 -6.16
C CYS A 27 -3.58 3.89 -5.94
N GLU A 28 -4.13 3.30 -4.89
CA GLU A 28 -5.54 3.47 -4.54
C GLU A 28 -5.82 4.87 -4.02
N VAL A 29 -4.92 5.39 -3.17
CA VAL A 29 -5.01 6.77 -2.69
C VAL A 29 -4.92 7.75 -3.86
N ALA A 30 -4.07 7.50 -4.85
CA ALA A 30 -3.98 8.32 -6.06
C ALA A 30 -5.32 8.40 -6.78
N ILE A 31 -5.95 7.26 -7.07
CA ILE A 31 -7.26 7.22 -7.74
C ILE A 31 -8.32 7.97 -6.92
N ILE A 32 -8.36 7.76 -5.60
CA ILE A 32 -9.34 8.40 -4.72
C ILE A 32 -9.15 9.93 -4.69
N LEU A 33 -7.91 10.39 -4.53
CA LEU A 33 -7.60 11.82 -4.46
C LEU A 33 -7.78 12.50 -5.83
N GLU A 34 -7.44 11.83 -6.94
CA GLU A 34 -7.67 12.36 -8.30
C GLU A 34 -9.16 12.56 -8.56
N HIS A 35 -9.98 11.55 -8.30
CA HIS A 35 -11.43 11.66 -8.44
C HIS A 35 -12.02 12.76 -7.53
N LYS A 36 -11.51 12.89 -6.30
CA LYS A 36 -11.94 13.97 -5.41
C LYS A 36 -11.54 15.35 -5.95
N TYR A 37 -10.36 15.46 -6.54
CA TYR A 37 -9.88 16.70 -7.12
C TYR A 37 -10.72 17.11 -8.34
N GLU A 38 -11.07 16.17 -9.21
CA GLU A 38 -11.97 16.41 -10.35
C GLU A 38 -13.35 16.91 -9.91
N GLN A 39 -13.92 16.33 -8.85
CA GLN A 39 -15.19 16.81 -8.28
C GLN A 39 -15.08 18.27 -7.78
N ILE A 40 -13.97 18.61 -7.12
CA ILE A 40 -13.73 19.98 -6.66
C ILE A 40 -13.64 20.94 -7.86
N GLN A 41 -12.92 20.55 -8.92
CA GLN A 41 -12.81 21.34 -10.14
C GLN A 41 -14.18 21.57 -10.82
N GLN A 42 -15.04 20.56 -10.85
CA GLN A 42 -16.39 20.67 -11.43
C GLN A 42 -17.32 21.60 -10.62
N HIS A 43 -17.11 21.69 -9.31
CA HIS A 43 -17.91 22.54 -8.41
C HIS A 43 -17.30 23.92 -8.15
N ALA A 44 -16.05 24.15 -8.56
CA ALA A 44 -15.39 25.44 -8.46
C ALA A 44 -15.99 26.42 -9.49
N SER A 45 -16.99 27.20 -9.07
CA SER A 45 -17.48 28.34 -9.84
C SER A 45 -16.42 29.44 -9.86
N GLU A 46 -15.84 29.71 -11.04
CA GLU A 46 -14.95 30.85 -11.39
C GLU A 46 -13.70 31.09 -10.54
N SER A 47 -13.49 30.34 -9.46
CA SER A 47 -12.32 30.41 -8.57
C SER A 47 -11.31 29.32 -8.93
N ASP A 48 -10.02 29.60 -8.68
CA ASP A 48 -8.95 28.63 -8.91
C ASP A 48 -9.19 27.38 -8.05
N PRO A 49 -9.35 26.17 -8.63
CA PRO A 49 -9.58 24.94 -7.88
C PRO A 49 -8.49 24.63 -6.85
N SER A 50 -7.27 25.12 -7.08
CA SER A 50 -6.17 24.98 -6.10
C SER A 50 -6.46 25.75 -4.79
N SER A 51 -7.24 26.83 -4.84
CA SER A 51 -7.64 27.59 -3.65
C SER A 51 -8.65 26.85 -2.76
N GLN A 52 -9.28 25.79 -3.28
CA GLN A 52 -10.29 25.00 -2.56
C GLN A 52 -9.75 23.72 -1.92
N VAL A 53 -8.49 23.36 -2.17
CA VAL A 53 -7.83 22.19 -1.59
C VAL A 53 -6.84 22.61 -0.51
N SER A 54 -6.72 21.78 0.53
CA SER A 54 -5.72 22.03 1.58
C SER A 54 -4.32 21.69 1.08
N GLN A 55 -3.30 22.32 1.66
CA GLN A 55 -1.89 21.99 1.36
C GLN A 55 -1.57 20.51 1.63
N VAL A 56 -2.23 19.88 2.61
CA VAL A 56 -2.07 18.45 2.90
C VAL A 56 -2.62 17.60 1.74
N PHE A 57 -3.78 17.97 1.20
CA PHE A 57 -4.38 17.29 0.06
C PHE A 57 -3.46 17.38 -1.17
N GLU A 58 -2.99 18.57 -1.53
CA GLU A 58 -2.10 18.78 -2.67
C GLU A 58 -0.81 17.98 -2.56
N LYS A 59 -0.13 18.06 -1.41
CA LYS A 59 1.10 17.31 -1.17
C LYS A 59 0.88 15.80 -1.20
N SER A 60 -0.22 15.33 -0.62
CA SER A 60 -0.56 13.91 -0.63
C SER A 60 -0.82 13.41 -2.04
N LEU A 61 -1.63 14.15 -2.81
CA LEU A 61 -1.92 13.84 -4.22
C LEU A 61 -0.64 13.81 -5.06
N GLN A 62 0.22 14.82 -4.92
CA GLN A 62 1.50 14.86 -5.62
C GLN A 62 2.40 13.68 -5.26
N TYR A 63 2.50 13.36 -3.97
CA TYR A 63 3.30 12.21 -3.49
C TYR A 63 2.78 10.92 -4.10
N VAL A 64 1.49 10.63 -3.98
CA VAL A 64 0.94 9.36 -4.46
C VAL A 64 0.98 9.27 -5.98
N LYS A 65 0.79 10.36 -6.74
CA LYS A 65 0.96 10.34 -8.20
C LYS A 65 2.39 10.00 -8.63
N ASN A 66 3.39 10.44 -7.86
CA ASN A 66 4.80 10.20 -8.15
C ASN A 66 5.26 8.80 -7.75
N PHE A 67 4.77 8.28 -6.61
CA PHE A 67 5.23 7.02 -6.02
C PHE A 67 4.29 5.84 -6.21
N SER A 68 3.14 6.04 -6.86
CA SER A 68 2.28 4.93 -7.27
C SER A 68 3.01 4.05 -8.27
N ARG A 69 3.11 2.76 -7.93
CA ARG A 69 3.72 1.74 -8.79
C ARG A 69 2.78 1.26 -9.89
N TYR A 70 1.49 1.49 -9.67
CA TYR A 70 0.40 1.10 -10.55
C TYR A 70 -0.50 2.32 -10.81
N LYS A 71 -0.82 2.58 -12.07
CA LYS A 71 -1.60 3.73 -12.57
C LYS A 71 -2.89 3.30 -13.23
N ASN A 72 -2.92 2.12 -13.85
CA ASN A 72 -4.14 1.59 -14.45
C ASN A 72 -5.09 1.10 -13.33
N PRO A 73 -6.34 1.61 -13.24
CA PRO A 73 -7.29 1.19 -12.22
C PRO A 73 -7.56 -0.32 -12.17
N ASP A 74 -7.55 -1.00 -13.33
CA ASP A 74 -7.73 -2.45 -13.40
C ASP A 74 -6.52 -3.18 -12.81
N ALA A 75 -5.30 -2.69 -13.08
CA ALA A 75 -4.08 -3.23 -12.49
C ALA A 75 -4.05 -3.02 -10.97
N VAL A 76 -4.45 -1.84 -10.49
CA VAL A 76 -4.58 -1.55 -9.04
C VAL A 76 -5.52 -2.55 -8.37
N ARG A 77 -6.67 -2.80 -8.98
CA ARG A 77 -7.63 -3.79 -8.49
C ARG A 77 -7.01 -5.19 -8.48
N GLN A 78 -6.35 -5.58 -9.55
CA GLN A 78 -5.72 -6.91 -9.67
C GLN A 78 -4.61 -7.12 -8.65
N VAL A 79 -3.80 -6.09 -8.36
CA VAL A 79 -2.75 -6.13 -7.32
C VAL A 79 -3.39 -6.37 -5.95
N ARG A 80 -4.44 -5.62 -5.61
CA ARG A 80 -5.16 -5.79 -4.34
C ARG A 80 -5.72 -7.19 -4.20
N GLU A 81 -6.39 -7.69 -5.24
CA GLU A 81 -6.96 -9.04 -5.26
C GLU A 81 -5.88 -10.13 -5.17
N THR A 82 -4.72 -9.92 -5.79
CA THR A 82 -3.60 -10.86 -5.76
C THR A 82 -2.99 -10.96 -4.37
N LEU A 83 -2.61 -9.82 -3.76
CA LEU A 83 -2.01 -9.81 -2.42
C LEU A 83 -2.95 -10.34 -1.34
N SER A 84 -4.25 -10.07 -1.46
CA SER A 84 -5.26 -10.52 -0.49
C SER A 84 -5.35 -12.06 -0.38
N ARG A 85 -4.90 -12.80 -1.40
CA ARG A 85 -4.90 -14.28 -1.41
C ARG A 85 -3.79 -14.89 -0.58
N TYR A 86 -2.77 -14.12 -0.20
CA TYR A 86 -1.58 -14.61 0.49
C TYR A 86 -1.70 -14.57 2.03
N GLY A 87 -2.84 -14.13 2.57
CA GLY A 87 -3.07 -14.12 4.02
C GLY A 87 -2.17 -13.14 4.79
N LEU A 88 -1.82 -12.03 4.14
CA LEU A 88 -1.04 -10.92 4.70
C LEU A 88 -1.88 -10.09 5.69
N ALA A 89 -1.22 -9.47 6.66
CA ALA A 89 -1.82 -8.35 7.38
C ALA A 89 -1.97 -7.13 6.45
N GLU A 90 -2.92 -6.24 6.73
CA GLU A 90 -3.18 -5.07 5.88
C GLU A 90 -1.94 -4.17 5.73
N PHE A 91 -1.16 -4.02 6.79
CA PHE A 91 0.13 -3.31 6.75
C PHE A 91 1.15 -3.97 5.80
N GLU A 92 1.31 -5.30 5.87
CA GLU A 92 2.26 -6.03 5.02
C GLU A 92 1.83 -5.95 3.56
N LEU A 93 0.53 -6.12 3.30
CA LEU A 93 -0.06 -6.02 1.97
C LEU A 93 0.25 -4.66 1.34
N CYS A 94 -0.08 -3.57 2.02
CA CYS A 94 0.14 -2.24 1.47
C CYS A 94 1.63 -1.93 1.32
N THR A 95 2.46 -2.35 2.28
CA THR A 95 3.91 -2.14 2.19
C THR A 95 4.50 -2.87 0.99
N LEU A 96 4.13 -4.12 0.75
CA LEU A 96 4.58 -4.88 -0.42
C LEU A 96 4.07 -4.28 -1.74
N GLY A 97 2.80 -3.87 -1.79
CA GLY A 97 2.20 -3.22 -2.96
C GLY A 97 2.83 -1.86 -3.30
N ASN A 98 3.35 -1.14 -2.29
CA ASN A 98 4.01 0.15 -2.48
C ASN A 98 5.50 0.02 -2.82
N LEU A 99 6.22 -0.86 -2.12
CA LEU A 99 7.67 -1.01 -2.27
C LEU A 99 8.03 -1.83 -3.51
N CYS A 100 7.22 -2.84 -3.84
CA CYS A 100 7.45 -3.80 -4.94
C CYS A 100 8.87 -4.39 -4.94
N PRO A 101 9.25 -5.15 -3.89
CA PRO A 101 10.54 -5.84 -3.87
C PRO A 101 10.65 -6.88 -4.99
N ASP A 102 11.85 -7.13 -5.47
CA ASP A 102 12.11 -8.04 -6.58
C ASP A 102 12.38 -9.48 -6.11
N THR A 103 12.80 -9.66 -4.85
CA THR A 103 13.16 -10.97 -4.29
C THR A 103 12.57 -11.18 -2.90
N SER A 104 12.40 -12.44 -2.50
CA SER A 104 11.99 -12.81 -1.13
C SER A 104 12.97 -12.32 -0.07
N GLY A 105 14.27 -12.30 -0.38
CA GLY A 105 15.30 -11.75 0.49
C GLY A 105 15.04 -10.27 0.79
N GLU A 106 14.84 -9.46 -0.25
CA GLU A 106 14.51 -8.05 -0.12
C GLU A 106 13.18 -7.83 0.61
N ALA A 107 12.13 -8.57 0.23
CA ALA A 107 10.81 -8.46 0.84
C ALA A 107 10.85 -8.70 2.35
N THR A 108 11.61 -9.69 2.80
CA THR A 108 11.72 -10.00 4.24
C THR A 108 12.64 -9.06 5.01
N VAL A 109 13.52 -8.33 4.33
CA VAL A 109 14.32 -7.25 4.93
C VAL A 109 13.48 -5.98 5.08
N LEU A 110 12.72 -5.63 4.04
CA LEU A 110 11.85 -4.44 4.05
C LEU A 110 10.61 -4.63 4.93
N VAL A 111 10.09 -5.86 5.02
CA VAL A 111 8.90 -6.22 5.80
C VAL A 111 9.23 -7.41 6.73
N PRO A 112 9.94 -7.17 7.84
CA PRO A 112 10.38 -8.23 8.75
C PRO A 112 9.21 -9.03 9.37
N SER A 113 8.03 -8.42 9.44
CA SER A 113 6.81 -9.01 9.98
C SER A 113 6.33 -10.27 9.24
N LEU A 114 6.72 -10.41 7.95
CA LEU A 114 6.45 -11.61 7.16
C LEU A 114 7.03 -12.88 7.83
N LYS A 115 8.20 -12.74 8.46
CA LYS A 115 8.88 -13.83 9.17
C LYS A 115 8.36 -14.01 10.60
N SER A 116 8.19 -12.91 11.34
CA SER A 116 7.79 -12.99 12.76
C SER A 116 6.38 -13.55 12.96
N GLY A 117 5.48 -13.39 11.98
CA GLY A 117 4.14 -13.96 12.01
C GLY A 117 4.06 -15.47 11.76
N GLY A 118 5.19 -16.17 11.55
CA GLY A 118 5.22 -17.62 11.32
C GLY A 118 4.65 -18.10 9.97
N ARG A 119 4.02 -17.21 9.19
CA ARG A 119 3.34 -17.51 7.91
C ARG A 119 4.31 -17.73 6.74
N PHE A 120 5.44 -17.02 6.73
CA PHE A 120 6.43 -17.03 5.67
C PHE A 120 7.83 -17.33 6.22
N VAL A 121 8.01 -18.54 6.75
CA VAL A 121 9.27 -18.98 7.38
C VAL A 121 9.88 -20.15 6.61
N GLY A 122 11.22 -20.19 6.57
CA GLY A 122 11.99 -21.23 5.90
C GLY A 122 11.85 -21.20 4.38
N ASP A 123 12.32 -22.25 3.72
CA ASP A 123 12.36 -22.34 2.26
C ASP A 123 10.96 -22.26 1.65
N ALA A 124 9.98 -22.98 2.21
CA ALA A 124 8.59 -22.92 1.76
C ALA A 124 7.95 -21.54 1.93
N GLY A 125 8.36 -20.77 2.95
CA GLY A 125 7.93 -19.38 3.13
C GLY A 125 8.51 -18.46 2.06
N ASN A 126 9.80 -18.60 1.79
CA ASN A 126 10.49 -17.85 0.74
C ASN A 126 9.88 -18.15 -0.64
N GLU A 127 9.62 -19.42 -0.96
CA GLU A 127 8.96 -19.81 -2.23
C GLU A 127 7.58 -19.17 -2.40
N LYS A 128 6.79 -19.07 -1.32
CA LYS A 128 5.49 -18.36 -1.36
C LYS A 128 5.66 -16.87 -1.63
N ILE A 129 6.66 -16.24 -1.03
CA ILE A 129 6.96 -14.83 -1.28
C ILE A 129 7.41 -14.67 -2.73
N GLU A 130 8.35 -15.48 -3.22
CA GLU A 130 8.79 -15.45 -4.62
C GLU A 130 7.62 -15.60 -5.59
N LYS A 131 6.72 -16.55 -5.33
CA LYS A 131 5.52 -16.72 -6.16
C LYS A 131 4.65 -15.46 -6.17
N MET A 132 4.39 -14.89 -5.00
CA MET A 132 3.62 -13.65 -4.87
C MET A 132 4.27 -12.50 -5.65
N LEU A 133 5.59 -12.30 -5.52
CA LEU A 133 6.31 -11.24 -6.23
C LEU A 133 6.29 -11.47 -7.75
N ASN A 134 6.40 -12.71 -8.19
CA ASN A 134 6.24 -13.08 -9.60
C ASN A 134 4.83 -12.73 -10.11
N ASP A 135 3.77 -13.05 -9.36
CA ASP A 135 2.39 -12.68 -9.72
C ASP A 135 2.25 -11.16 -9.88
N LEU A 136 2.82 -10.37 -8.96
CA LEU A 136 2.81 -8.89 -9.05
C LEU A 136 3.60 -8.37 -10.25
N SER A 137 4.76 -8.98 -10.55
CA SER A 137 5.61 -8.60 -11.67
C SER A 137 4.88 -8.77 -13.01
N LEU A 138 4.03 -9.79 -13.13
CA LEU A 138 3.22 -10.03 -14.31
C LEU A 138 2.21 -8.89 -14.49
N ILE A 139 1.52 -8.47 -13.43
CA ILE A 139 0.56 -7.35 -13.50
C ILE A 139 1.28 -6.08 -13.95
N LYS A 140 2.42 -5.77 -13.32
CA LYS A 140 3.23 -4.58 -13.64
C LYS A 140 3.74 -4.57 -15.08
N LYS A 141 4.00 -5.74 -15.68
CA LYS A 141 4.48 -5.86 -17.06
C LYS A 141 3.40 -5.52 -18.10
N PHE A 142 2.13 -5.70 -17.76
CA PHE A 142 0.99 -5.51 -18.67
C PHE A 142 0.17 -4.26 -18.34
N GLU A 143 0.68 -3.40 -17.45
CA GLU A 143 0.11 -2.10 -17.14
C GLU A 143 0.45 -1.02 -18.17
#